data_AF-A0A1G0G0P7-F1
#
_entry.id   AF-A0A1G0G0P7-F1
#
_cell.length_a   1.000
_cell.length_b   1.000
_cell.length_c   1.000
_cell.angle_alpha   90.00
_cell.angle_beta   90.00
_cell.angle_gamma   90.00
#
_symmetry.space_group_name_H-M   'P 1'
#
loop_
_entity.id
_entity.type
_entity.pdbx_description
1 polymer ?
#
loop_
_entity_poly.entity_id
_entity_poly.type
_entity_poly.pdbx_seq_one_letter_code
_entity_poly.pdbx_strand_id
1 'polypeptide(L)'
;MQGFFHYNNLSCTIEPEQKFTYFSAKNIELLCGDVFDLSVEDIVTPNAIYDHSALVALPTEIRELYVHQLTKLSKRGTLILLVAFETDKLSVRYLPFPVRQREIKQLFNKHFDIEQLEHRPIIPINPLSNEHSGYPMFNTVYLLKRR
;
A
#
# COMPACT_ATOMS: atom_id res chain seq x y z
N MET A 1 11.97 3.17 -12.82
CA MET A 1 12.77 3.68 -11.68
C MET A 1 13.79 4.74 -12.06
N GLN A 2 14.66 4.54 -13.05
CA GLN A 2 15.60 5.59 -13.51
C GLN A 2 14.90 6.91 -13.91
N GLY A 3 13.71 6.83 -14.50
CA GLY A 3 12.89 8.01 -14.80
C GLY A 3 12.56 8.87 -13.57
N PHE A 4 12.31 8.29 -12.39
CA PHE A 4 12.00 9.05 -11.18
C PHE A 4 13.14 10.00 -10.81
N PHE A 5 14.38 9.50 -10.74
CA PHE A 5 15.54 10.32 -10.37
C PHE A 5 15.85 11.36 -11.45
N HIS A 6 15.71 10.99 -12.73
CA HIS A 6 15.87 11.92 -13.84
C HIS A 6 14.87 13.09 -13.77
N TYR A 7 13.57 12.80 -13.63
CA TYR A 7 12.53 13.84 -13.56
C TYR A 7 12.66 14.75 -12.33
N ASN A 8 13.24 14.24 -11.23
CA ASN A 8 13.44 15.01 -10.00
C ASN A 8 14.83 15.67 -9.91
N ASN A 9 15.64 15.63 -10.97
CA ASN A 9 17.01 16.16 -11.00
C ASN A 9 17.88 15.64 -9.83
N LEU A 10 17.80 14.33 -9.57
CA LEU A 10 18.58 13.65 -8.53
C LEU A 10 19.66 12.78 -9.17
N SER A 11 20.91 12.95 -8.73
CA SER A 11 22.00 12.01 -9.03
C SER A 11 21.78 10.73 -8.22
N CYS A 12 21.64 9.61 -8.91
CA CYS A 12 21.34 8.31 -8.32
C CYS A 12 22.55 7.37 -8.45
N THR A 13 22.89 6.69 -7.36
CA THR A 13 23.78 5.52 -7.39
C THR A 13 22.93 4.27 -7.64
N ILE A 14 23.43 3.32 -8.44
CA ILE A 14 22.74 2.07 -8.75
C ILE A 14 23.63 0.92 -8.31
N GLU A 15 23.11 0.09 -7.42
CA GLU A 15 23.82 -1.08 -6.87
C GLU A 15 22.96 -2.33 -7.10
N PRO A 16 23.32 -3.19 -8.07
CA PRO A 16 22.63 -4.45 -8.26
C PRO A 16 23.08 -5.45 -7.18
N GLU A 17 22.15 -5.89 -6.33
CA GLU A 17 22.34 -7.01 -5.42
C GLU A 17 21.40 -8.16 -5.78
N GLN A 18 21.69 -9.37 -5.29
CA GLN A 18 21.03 -10.61 -5.71
C GLN A 18 19.50 -10.51 -5.87
N LYS A 19 18.80 -9.94 -4.89
CA LYS A 19 17.33 -9.85 -4.85
C LYS A 19 16.78 -8.50 -5.29
N PHE A 20 17.55 -7.43 -5.12
CA PHE A 20 17.10 -6.07 -5.34
C PHE A 20 18.14 -5.29 -6.12
N THR A 21 17.68 -4.47 -7.07
CA THR A 21 18.51 -3.36 -7.56
C THR A 21 18.21 -2.15 -6.70
N TYR A 22 19.22 -1.67 -5.97
CA TYR A 22 19.13 -0.49 -5.14
C TYR A 22 19.40 0.76 -5.97
N PHE A 23 18.53 1.75 -5.80
CA PHE A 23 18.68 3.08 -6.38
C PHE A 23 18.63 4.10 -5.25
N SER A 24 19.75 4.78 -5.01
CA SER A 24 19.89 5.67 -3.85
C SER A 24 20.25 7.08 -4.27
N ALA A 25 19.54 8.07 -3.72
CA ALA A 25 19.85 9.48 -3.87
C ALA A 25 19.42 10.27 -2.63
N LYS A 26 20.35 10.98 -2.00
CA LYS A 26 20.11 11.77 -0.77
C LYS A 26 19.50 10.90 0.35
N ASN A 27 18.25 11.15 0.71
CA ASN A 27 17.48 10.47 1.75
C ASN A 27 16.38 9.55 1.16
N ILE A 28 16.52 9.18 -0.11
CA ILE A 28 15.59 8.31 -0.83
C ILE A 28 16.35 7.09 -1.31
N GLU A 29 15.83 5.92 -0.93
CA GLU A 29 16.27 4.63 -1.44
C GLU A 29 15.07 3.95 -2.06
N LEU A 30 15.23 3.48 -3.29
CA LEU A 30 14.23 2.70 -4.00
C LEU A 30 14.80 1.32 -4.29
N LEU A 31 14.14 0.29 -3.79
CA LEU A 31 14.49 -1.10 -4.01
C LEU A 31 13.63 -1.65 -5.13
N CYS A 32 14.25 -2.04 -6.24
CA CYS A 32 13.56 -2.68 -7.35
C CYS A 32 13.59 -4.20 -7.19
N GLY A 33 12.45 -4.80 -6.83
CA GLY A 33 12.29 -6.25 -6.67
C GLY A 33 10.89 -6.61 -6.15
N ASP A 34 10.72 -7.84 -5.69
CA ASP A 34 9.47 -8.29 -5.07
C ASP A 34 9.44 -7.91 -3.59
N VAL A 35 8.35 -7.26 -3.15
CA VAL A 35 8.16 -6.88 -1.73
C VAL A 35 8.14 -8.10 -0.80
N PHE A 36 7.74 -9.28 -1.30
CA PHE A 36 7.72 -10.51 -0.52
C PHE A 36 9.12 -11.08 -0.25
N ASP A 37 10.11 -10.71 -1.05
CA ASP A 37 11.51 -11.10 -0.84
C ASP A 37 12.21 -10.24 0.22
N LEU A 38 11.57 -9.13 0.64
CA LEU A 38 12.15 -8.15 1.55
C LEU A 38 12.31 -8.73 2.96
N SER A 39 13.45 -8.46 3.57
CA SER A 39 13.78 -8.84 4.94
C SER A 39 14.03 -7.60 5.80
N VAL A 40 14.15 -7.81 7.12
CA VAL A 40 14.43 -6.70 8.04
C VAL A 40 15.88 -6.23 7.95
N GLU A 41 16.73 -7.05 7.31
CA GLU A 41 18.13 -6.77 7.02
C GLU A 41 18.30 -5.91 5.77
N ASP A 42 17.36 -5.97 4.82
CA ASP A 42 17.41 -5.22 3.56
C ASP A 42 17.02 -3.74 3.70
N ILE A 43 16.34 -3.37 4.80
CA ILE A 43 15.87 -2.00 5.04
C ILE A 43 16.09 -1.54 6.48
N VAL A 44 16.25 -0.23 6.67
CA VAL A 44 16.11 0.36 8.00
C VAL A 44 14.67 0.16 8.50
N THR A 45 14.53 -0.38 9.71
CA THR A 45 13.21 -0.67 10.29
C THR A 45 12.32 0.59 10.31
N PRO A 46 11.19 0.60 9.59
CA PRO A 46 10.36 1.79 9.42
C PRO A 46 9.71 2.23 10.74
N ASN A 47 9.75 3.53 11.00
CA ASN A 47 8.89 4.17 11.99
C ASN A 47 7.46 4.35 11.47
N ALA A 48 7.31 4.54 10.16
CA ALA A 48 6.03 4.67 9.50
C ALA A 48 6.04 4.00 8.12
N ILE A 49 4.88 3.50 7.70
CA ILE A 49 4.63 2.94 6.37
C ILE A 49 3.45 3.71 5.77
N TYR A 50 3.56 4.07 4.49
CA TYR A 50 2.45 4.63 3.73
C TYR A 50 2.00 3.63 2.67
N ASP A 51 0.81 3.08 2.83
CA ASP A 51 0.20 2.17 1.88
C ASP A 51 -0.93 2.91 1.15
N HIS A 52 -0.56 3.44 -0.01
CA HIS A 52 -1.49 4.02 -0.95
C HIS A 52 -1.42 3.21 -2.24
N SER A 53 -2.54 2.57 -2.57
CA SER A 53 -2.68 1.72 -3.75
C SER A 53 -1.91 0.38 -3.73
N ALA A 54 -1.22 -0.01 -2.64
CA ALA A 54 -0.51 -1.30 -2.63
C ALA A 54 -1.45 -2.45 -2.22
N LEU A 55 -2.10 -2.36 -1.05
CA LEU A 55 -3.04 -3.41 -0.61
C LEU A 55 -4.18 -3.63 -1.63
N VAL A 56 -4.74 -2.54 -2.15
CA VAL A 56 -5.86 -2.58 -3.12
C VAL A 56 -5.40 -3.00 -4.54
N ALA A 57 -4.11 -3.05 -4.82
CA ALA A 57 -3.59 -3.64 -6.05
C ALA A 57 -3.53 -5.18 -6.00
N LEU A 58 -3.64 -5.77 -4.80
CA LEU A 58 -3.50 -7.20 -4.60
C LEU A 58 -4.85 -7.93 -4.68
N PRO A 59 -4.89 -9.09 -5.36
CA PRO A 59 -5.99 -10.05 -5.23
C PRO A 59 -6.18 -10.51 -3.78
N THR A 60 -7.41 -10.89 -3.42
CA THR A 60 -7.78 -11.28 -2.05
C THR A 60 -6.86 -12.37 -1.49
N GLU A 61 -6.44 -13.32 -2.32
CA GLU A 61 -5.66 -14.50 -1.94
C GLU A 61 -4.24 -14.14 -1.47
N ILE A 62 -3.70 -12.99 -1.88
CA ILE A 62 -2.33 -12.56 -1.57
C ILE A 62 -2.30 -11.53 -0.44
N ARG A 63 -3.45 -10.91 -0.10
CA ARG A 63 -3.51 -9.84 0.91
C ARG A 63 -3.05 -10.30 2.29
N GLU A 64 -3.38 -11.52 2.70
CA GLU A 64 -2.90 -12.07 3.98
C GLU A 64 -1.38 -12.16 4.03
N LEU A 65 -0.75 -12.61 2.94
CA LEU A 65 0.71 -12.66 2.82
C LEU A 65 1.32 -11.25 2.87
N TYR A 66 0.68 -10.28 2.22
CA TYR A 66 1.12 -8.89 2.25
C TYR A 66 1.03 -8.26 3.63
N VAL A 67 -0.07 -8.46 4.35
CA VAL A 67 -0.19 -7.98 5.74
C VAL A 67 0.82 -8.68 6.66
N HIS A 68 1.10 -9.97 6.43
CA HIS A 68 2.17 -10.65 7.14
C HIS A 68 3.54 -10.00 6.88
N GLN A 69 3.82 -9.64 5.63
CA GLN A 69 5.05 -8.96 5.25
C GLN A 69 5.17 -7.58 5.92
N LEU A 70 4.11 -6.76 5.91
CA LEU A 70 4.08 -5.48 6.65
C LEU A 70 4.29 -5.69 8.15
N THR A 71 3.72 -6.76 8.72
CA THR A 71 3.87 -7.11 10.13
C THR A 71 5.32 -7.47 10.48
N LYS A 72 5.99 -8.22 9.62
CA LYS A 72 7.40 -8.65 9.77
C LYS A 72 8.35 -7.44 9.70
N LEU A 73 8.10 -6.53 8.77
CA LEU A 73 8.93 -5.32 8.58
C LEU A 73 8.69 -4.25 9.66
N SER A 74 7.61 -4.37 10.45
CA SER A 74 7.22 -3.38 11.47
C SER A 74 7.70 -3.76 12.88
N LYS A 75 8.22 -2.78 13.62
CA LYS A 75 8.46 -2.91 15.08
C LYS A 75 7.26 -2.38 15.87
N ARG A 76 7.16 -2.73 17.15
CA ARG A 76 6.15 -2.16 18.06
C ARG A 76 6.19 -0.62 17.99
N GLY A 77 5.02 -0.01 17.82
CA GLY A 77 4.87 1.43 17.65
C GLY A 77 5.03 1.95 16.22
N THR A 78 5.42 1.12 15.24
CA THR A 78 5.36 1.49 13.81
C THR A 78 3.93 1.86 13.44
N LEU A 79 3.78 2.98 12.72
CA LEU A 79 2.50 3.46 12.21
C LEU A 79 2.34 3.08 10.75
N ILE A 80 1.15 2.70 10.32
CA ILE A 80 0.81 2.53 8.91
C ILE A 80 -0.34 3.46 8.59
N LEU A 81 -0.16 4.35 7.62
CA LEU A 81 -1.25 5.12 7.03
C LEU A 81 -1.71 4.37 5.77
N LEU A 82 -2.89 3.76 5.86
CA LEU A 82 -3.46 2.91 4.82
C LEU A 82 -4.64 3.60 4.15
N VAL A 83 -4.63 3.66 2.82
CA VAL A 83 -5.75 4.16 2.00
C VAL A 83 -6.40 2.99 1.28
N ALA A 84 -7.64 2.67 1.68
CA ALA A 84 -8.43 1.61 1.11
C ALA A 84 -9.53 2.16 0.19
N PHE A 85 -9.87 1.37 -0.83
CA PHE A 85 -10.95 1.65 -1.76
C PHE A 85 -12.12 0.71 -1.48
N GLU A 86 -13.33 1.25 -1.34
CA GLU A 86 -14.53 0.49 -1.03
C GLU A 86 -15.63 0.75 -2.07
N THR A 87 -16.22 -0.32 -2.58
CA THR A 87 -17.44 -0.27 -3.41
C THR A 87 -18.15 -1.61 -3.36
N ASP A 88 -19.47 -1.59 -3.56
CA ASP A 88 -20.28 -2.80 -3.69
C ASP A 88 -20.25 -3.41 -5.09
N LYS A 89 -19.65 -2.72 -6.05
CA LYS A 89 -19.38 -3.29 -7.36
C LYS A 89 -18.23 -4.30 -7.27
N LEU A 90 -18.52 -5.56 -7.58
CA LEU A 90 -17.48 -6.56 -7.82
C LEU A 90 -16.71 -6.19 -9.10
N SER A 91 -15.54 -5.57 -8.95
CA SER A 91 -14.59 -5.37 -10.04
C SER A 91 -13.63 -6.55 -10.10
N VAL A 92 -13.89 -7.48 -11.01
CA VAL A 92 -13.02 -8.66 -11.24
C VAL A 92 -11.86 -8.32 -12.20
N ARG A 93 -11.88 -7.15 -12.85
CA ARG A 93 -10.94 -6.81 -13.94
C ARG A 93 -10.23 -5.46 -13.84
N TYR A 94 -10.59 -4.60 -12.88
CA TYR A 94 -10.00 -3.27 -12.79
C TYR A 94 -9.53 -2.97 -11.37
N LEU A 95 -8.27 -2.56 -11.30
CA LEU A 95 -7.70 -1.95 -10.10
C LEU A 95 -8.31 -0.55 -9.89
N PRO A 96 -8.47 -0.10 -8.65
CA PRO A 96 -8.19 -0.84 -7.41
C PRO A 96 -9.23 -1.95 -7.11
N PHE A 97 -8.76 -3.09 -6.59
CA PHE A 97 -9.67 -4.09 -6.03
C PHE A 97 -10.32 -3.54 -4.75
N PRO A 98 -11.64 -3.69 -4.56
CA PRO A 98 -12.29 -3.24 -3.35
C PRO A 98 -11.79 -4.00 -2.11
N VAL A 99 -11.56 -3.28 -1.01
CA VAL A 99 -11.17 -3.83 0.30
C VAL A 99 -12.09 -3.23 1.36
N ARG A 100 -13.09 -4.01 1.79
CA ARG A 100 -14.12 -3.54 2.72
C ARG A 100 -13.55 -3.34 4.13
N GLN A 101 -14.14 -2.45 4.92
CA GLN A 101 -13.75 -2.25 6.32
C GLN A 101 -13.67 -3.55 7.15
N ARG A 102 -14.58 -4.52 6.92
CA ARG A 102 -14.53 -5.83 7.61
C ARG A 102 -13.25 -6.60 7.29
N GLU A 103 -12.80 -6.55 6.03
CA GLU A 103 -11.58 -7.22 5.60
C GLU A 103 -10.35 -6.56 6.21
N ILE A 104 -10.29 -5.21 6.26
CA ILE A 104 -9.23 -4.48 6.98
C ILE A 104 -9.13 -4.95 8.43
N LYS A 105 -10.26 -5.05 9.13
CA LYS A 105 -10.29 -5.57 10.51
C LYS A 105 -9.79 -7.01 10.57
N GLN A 106 -10.21 -7.88 9.67
CA GLN A 106 -9.77 -9.28 9.65
C GLN A 106 -8.26 -9.42 9.42
N LEU A 107 -7.72 -8.66 8.47
CA LEU A 107 -6.31 -8.71 8.09
C LEU A 107 -5.40 -8.14 9.20
N PHE A 108 -5.73 -6.95 9.74
CA PHE A 108 -4.78 -6.20 10.57
C PHE A 108 -5.01 -6.33 12.08
N ASN A 109 -6.23 -6.64 12.55
CA ASN A 109 -6.58 -6.54 13.97
C ASN A 109 -5.83 -7.54 14.86
N LYS A 110 -5.16 -8.55 14.30
CA LYS A 110 -4.30 -9.47 15.07
C LYS A 110 -3.01 -8.79 15.56
N HIS A 111 -2.46 -7.86 14.78
CA HIS A 111 -1.11 -7.30 15.00
C HIS A 111 -1.08 -5.78 15.17
N PHE A 112 -2.17 -5.10 14.83
CA PHE A 112 -2.27 -3.65 14.85
C PHE A 112 -3.55 -3.19 15.57
N ASP A 113 -3.46 -2.05 16.24
CA ASP A 113 -4.62 -1.25 16.60
C ASP A 113 -5.06 -0.46 15.37
N ILE A 114 -6.38 -0.37 15.14
CA ILE A 114 -6.96 0.18 13.92
C ILE A 114 -7.82 1.39 14.27
N GLU A 115 -7.47 2.55 13.74
CA GLU A 115 -8.26 3.78 13.81
C GLU A 115 -8.66 4.20 12.40
N GLN A 116 -9.94 4.47 12.18
CA GLN A 116 -10.41 5.05 10.92
C GLN A 116 -10.34 6.58 11.04
N LEU A 117 -9.50 7.21 10.23
CA LEU A 117 -9.31 8.66 10.24
C LEU A 117 -10.31 9.37 9.34
N GLU A 118 -10.62 8.77 8.19
CA GLU A 118 -11.50 9.38 7.19
C GLU A 118 -12.28 8.29 6.43
N HIS A 119 -13.49 8.63 6.00
CA HIS A 119 -14.29 7.85 5.06
C HIS A 119 -15.04 8.81 4.16
N ARG A 120 -14.63 8.92 2.89
CA ARG A 120 -15.11 9.94 1.97
C ARG A 120 -15.67 9.32 0.70
N PRO A 121 -16.86 9.75 0.22
CA PRO A 121 -17.35 9.33 -1.08
C PRO A 121 -16.43 9.81 -2.21
N ILE A 122 -16.23 8.97 -3.21
CA ILE A 122 -15.50 9.29 -4.43
C ILE A 122 -16.53 9.76 -5.46
N ILE A 123 -16.31 10.97 -5.99
CA ILE A 123 -17.09 11.49 -7.11
C ILE A 123 -16.34 11.13 -8.40
N PRO A 124 -16.90 10.31 -9.29
CA PRO A 124 -16.26 9.98 -10.55
C PRO A 124 -16.02 11.25 -11.39
N ILE A 125 -14.81 11.39 -11.96
CA ILE A 125 -14.45 12.53 -12.82
C ILE A 125 -15.33 12.58 -14.07
N ASN A 126 -15.86 11.42 -14.52
CA ASN A 126 -16.84 11.33 -15.58
C ASN A 126 -18.11 10.60 -15.09
N PRO A 127 -19.13 11.32 -14.59
CA PRO A 127 -20.37 10.70 -14.10
C PRO A 127 -21.20 10.01 -15.21
N LEU A 128 -20.87 10.20 -16.50
CA LEU A 128 -21.53 9.57 -17.64
C LEU A 128 -20.83 8.29 -18.12
N SER A 129 -19.65 7.94 -17.60
CA SER A 129 -19.06 6.64 -17.89
C SER A 129 -19.89 5.55 -17.19
N ASN A 130 -20.58 4.71 -17.95
CA ASN A 130 -21.41 3.59 -17.47
C ASN A 130 -20.62 2.53 -16.68
N GLU A 131 -19.32 2.69 -16.49
CA GLU A 131 -18.48 1.74 -15.76
C GLU A 131 -18.68 1.81 -14.24
N HIS A 132 -19.20 2.91 -13.68
CA HIS A 132 -19.43 3.02 -12.22
C HIS A 132 -20.82 3.53 -11.85
N SER A 133 -21.74 3.61 -12.80
CA SER A 133 -23.10 4.09 -12.53
C SER A 133 -23.80 3.16 -11.52
N GLY A 134 -24.32 3.77 -10.44
CA GLY A 134 -25.22 3.10 -9.49
C GLY A 134 -24.58 2.45 -8.25
N TYR A 135 -23.25 2.45 -8.11
CA TYR A 135 -22.61 1.94 -6.88
C TYR A 135 -21.81 3.05 -6.18
N PRO A 136 -22.08 3.35 -4.91
CA PRO A 136 -21.27 4.31 -4.17
C PRO A 136 -19.84 3.76 -4.05
N MET A 137 -18.89 4.67 -4.14
CA MET A 137 -17.46 4.41 -4.01
C MET A 137 -16.92 5.27 -2.89
N PHE A 138 -16.01 4.72 -2.09
CA PHE A 138 -15.41 5.44 -0.97
C PHE A 138 -13.90 5.22 -0.93
N ASN A 139 -13.19 6.27 -0.53
CA ASN A 139 -11.83 6.17 -0.02
C ASN A 139 -11.90 6.22 1.50
N THR A 140 -11.33 5.22 2.16
CA THR A 140 -11.24 5.15 3.62
C THR A 140 -9.79 5.18 4.04
N VAL A 141 -9.45 6.09 4.96
CA VAL A 141 -8.10 6.24 5.50
C VAL A 141 -8.06 5.64 6.90
N TYR A 142 -7.10 4.75 7.12
CA TYR A 142 -6.87 4.11 8.42
C TYR A 142 -5.47 4.44 8.93
N LEU A 143 -5.38 4.69 10.24
CA LEU A 143 -4.13 4.65 11.00
C LEU A 143 -4.04 3.29 11.70
N LEU A 144 -3.00 2.53 11.37
CA LEU A 144 -2.71 1.25 12.00
C LEU A 144 -1.48 1.41 12.89
N LYS A 145 -1.55 1.00 14.15
CA LYS A 145 -0.43 1.07 15.09
C LYS A 145 0.02 -0.32 15.50
N ARG A 146 1.28 -0.67 15.25
CA ARG A 146 1.84 -1.98 15.60
C ARG A 146 1.88 -2.17 17.12
N ARG A 147 1.27 -3.24 17.63
CA ARG A 147 1.30 -3.65 19.04
C ARG A 147 2.57 -4.40 19.43
#